data_AF-A0AAX0QAL0-F1
#
_entry.id   AF-A0AAX0QAL0-F1
#
_cell.length_a   1.000
_cell.length_b   1.000
_cell.length_c   1.000
_cell.angle_alpha   90.00
_cell.angle_beta   90.00
_cell.angle_gamma   90.00
#
_symmetry.space_group_name_H-M   'P 1'
#
loop_
_entity.id
_entity.type
_entity.pdbx_description
1 polymer ?
#
loop_
_entity_poly.entity_id
_entity_poly.type
_entity_poly.pdbx_seq_one_letter_code
_entity_poly.pdbx_strand_id
1 'polypeptide(L)' 'MASKLDFVEYVCGQIGDPSEISYRKMFGEYCIYCKGKVIGLICDDQFFVKITAAGRAILPECEEAAHVR' A
#
# COMPACT_ATOMS: atom_id res chain seq x y z
N MET A 1 3.84 -8.53 -12.87
CA MET A 1 4.44 -7.50 -13.76
C MET A 1 4.86 -6.36 -12.85
N ALA A 2 6.09 -5.87 -12.95
CA ALA A 2 6.55 -4.82 -12.03
C ALA A 2 5.64 -3.58 -12.14
N SER A 3 5.18 -3.07 -11.00
CA SER A 3 4.31 -1.89 -10.96
C SER A 3 4.98 -0.66 -11.56
N LYS A 4 4.19 0.20 -12.21
CA LYS A 4 4.66 1.45 -12.82
C LYS A 4 4.92 2.49 -11.76
N LEU A 5 6.02 3.24 -11.89
CA LEU A 5 6.36 4.31 -10.95
C LEU A 5 5.25 5.37 -10.89
N ASP A 6 4.69 5.75 -12.04
CA ASP A 6 3.59 6.72 -12.13
C ASP A 6 2.37 6.30 -11.29
N PHE A 7 2.06 5.00 -11.22
CA PHE A 7 0.99 4.49 -10.37
C PHE A 7 1.34 4.61 -8.89
N VAL A 8 2.59 4.31 -8.52
CA VAL A 8 3.09 4.46 -7.15
C VAL A 8 3.01 5.92 -6.69
N GLU A 9 3.47 6.84 -7.54
CA GLU A 9 3.44 8.29 -7.28
C GLU A 9 2.00 8.80 -7.19
N TYR A 10 1.11 8.35 -8.08
CA TYR A 10 -0.32 8.63 -8.03
C TYR A 10 -0.93 8.20 -6.68
N VAL A 11 -0.73 6.94 -6.27
CA VAL A 11 -1.26 6.43 -4.99
C VAL A 11 -0.70 7.23 -3.81
N CYS A 12 0.61 7.46 -3.76
CA CYS A 12 1.24 8.22 -2.67
C CYS A 12 0.69 9.66 -2.57
N GLY A 13 0.34 10.28 -3.71
CA GLY A 13 -0.30 11.59 -3.75
C GLY A 13 -1.76 11.62 -3.27
N GLN A 14 -2.45 10.48 -3.21
CA GLN A 14 -3.85 10.41 -2.76
C GLN A 14 -4.02 10.08 -1.27
N ILE A 15 -3.10 9.32 -0.67
CA ILE A 15 -3.33 8.65 0.63
C ILE A 15 -2.86 9.44 1.86
N GLY A 16 -2.25 10.62 1.69
CA GLY A 16 -1.82 11.43 2.83
C GLY A 16 -0.93 12.61 2.46
N ASP A 17 -0.35 13.21 3.50
CA ASP A 17 0.62 14.29 3.34
C ASP A 17 1.91 13.74 2.68
N PRO A 18 2.39 14.33 1.57
CA PRO A 18 3.61 13.90 0.89
C PRO A 18 4.87 13.89 1.78
N SER A 19 4.89 14.65 2.87
CA SER A 19 6.00 14.66 3.83
C SER A 19 6.02 13.45 4.76
N GLU A 20 4.89 12.76 4.91
CA GLU A 20 4.75 11.61 5.80
C GLU A 20 4.78 10.26 5.05
N ILE A 21 4.45 10.30 3.75
CA ILE A 21 4.40 9.12 2.87
C ILE A 21 5.72 8.94 2.14
N SER A 22 6.24 7.71 2.15
CA SER A 22 7.41 7.33 1.34
C SER A 22 7.24 5.92 0.80
N TYR A 23 7.94 5.58 -0.27
CA TYR A 23 7.92 4.24 -0.85
C TYR A 23 9.33 3.72 -1.08
N ARG A 24 9.48 2.39 -1.04
CA ARG A 24 10.74 1.71 -1.33
C ARG A 24 10.49 0.54 -2.26
N LYS A 25 11.25 0.47 -3.34
CA LYS A 25 11.25 -0.70 -4.22
C LYS A 25 11.95 -1.88 -3.53
N MET A 26 11.26 -3.00 -3.40
CA MET A 26 11.74 -4.23 -2.77
C MET A 26 11.23 -5.43 -3.57
N PHE A 27 12.13 -6.32 -3.99
CA PHE A 27 11.81 -7.56 -4.72
C PHE A 27 10.96 -7.38 -5.99
N GLY A 28 11.14 -6.25 -6.70
CA GLY A 28 10.42 -5.95 -7.95
C GLY A 28 9.18 -5.09 -7.78
N GLU A 29 8.64 -4.99 -6.56
CA GLU A 29 7.43 -4.24 -6.22
C GLU A 29 7.73 -3.12 -5.20
N TYR A 30 6.70 -2.42 -4.70
CA TYR A 30 6.88 -1.26 -3.82
C TYR A 30 6.23 -1.44 -2.45
N CYS A 31 7.00 -1.23 -1.39
CA CYS A 31 6.47 -1.06 -0.03
C CYS A 31 6.14 0.41 0.22
N ILE A 32 4.97 0.68 0.78
CA ILE A 32 4.50 2.03 1.12
C ILE A 32 4.58 2.24 2.63
N TYR A 33 5.15 3.37 3.02
CA TYR A 33 5.42 3.77 4.40
C TYR A 33 4.68 5.05 4.75
N CYS A 34 4.15 5.12 5.96
CA CYS A 34 3.70 6.35 6.60
C CYS A 34 4.46 6.52 7.92
N LYS A 35 5.15 7.65 8.12
CA LYS A 35 5.97 7.93 9.31
C LYS A 35 6.96 6.80 9.64
N GLY A 36 7.58 6.24 8.60
CA GLY A 36 8.53 5.12 8.72
C GLY A 36 7.92 3.75 9.02
N LYS A 37 6.58 3.62 9.11
CA LYS A 37 5.89 2.34 9.30
C LYS A 37 5.27 1.85 8.00
N VAL A 38 5.41 0.56 7.70
CA VAL A 38 4.77 -0.05 6.52
C VAL A 38 3.24 -0.03 6.70
N ILE A 39 2.56 0.59 5.75
CA ILE A 39 1.09 0.67 5.70
C ILE A 39 0.49 -0.17 4.57
N GLY A 40 1.28 -0.52 3.56
CA GLY A 40 0.79 -1.28 2.42
C GLY A 40 1.87 -1.62 1.40
N LEU A 41 1.46 -2.31 0.36
CA LEU A 41 2.28 -2.81 -0.74
C LEU A 41 1.60 -2.39 -2.06
N ILE A 42 2.37 -2.08 -3.09
CA ILE A 42 1.87 -1.97 -4.46
C ILE A 42 2.46 -3.11 -5.27
N CYS A 43 1.60 -3.98 -5.78
CA CYS A 43 1.94 -5.12 -6.62
C CYS A 43 0.99 -5.16 -7.83
N ASP A 44 1.51 -5.43 -9.03
CA ASP A 44 0.69 -5.50 -10.26
C ASP A 44 -0.22 -4.28 -10.48
N ASP A 45 0.28 -3.06 -10.18
CA ASP A 45 -0.50 -1.81 -10.22
C ASP A 45 -1.76 -1.84 -9.33
N GLN A 46 -1.73 -2.58 -8.22
CA GLN A 46 -2.77 -2.62 -7.18
C GLN A 46 -2.19 -2.26 -5.81
N PHE A 47 -2.91 -1.42 -5.05
CA PHE A 47 -2.50 -1.03 -3.70
C PHE A 47 -3.18 -1.88 -2.63
N PHE A 48 -2.38 -2.68 -1.93
CA PHE A 48 -2.79 -3.52 -0.81
C PHE A 48 -2.49 -2.83 0.50
N VAL A 49 -3.51 -2.64 1.33
CA VAL A 49 -3.37 -2.04 2.66
C VAL A 49 -3.17 -3.15 3.69
N LYS A 50 -2.27 -2.91 4.64
CA LYS A 50 -2.04 -3.83 5.76
C LYS A 50 -3.32 -3.96 6.58
N ILE A 51 -3.81 -5.19 6.71
CA ILE A 51 -4.96 -5.50 7.54
C ILE A 51 -4.59 -5.23 9.01
N THR A 52 -5.37 -4.39 9.68
CA THR A 52 -5.26 -4.09 11.11
C THR A 52 -6.63 -4.16 11.75
N ALA A 53 -6.69 -4.36 13.08
CA ALA A 53 -7.97 -4.36 13.80
C ALA A 53 -8.72 -3.03 13.65
N ALA A 54 -7.99 -1.90 13.68
CA ALA A 54 -8.56 -0.58 13.42
C ALA A 54 -9.09 -0.44 11.98
N GLY A 55 -8.34 -0.93 10.99
CA GLY A 55 -8.80 -0.95 9.59
C GLY A 55 -10.08 -1.76 9.40
N ARG A 56 -10.17 -2.95 10.00
CA ARG A 56 -11.38 -3.79 9.97
C ARG A 56 -12.60 -3.12 10.64
N ALA A 57 -12.38 -2.30 11.66
CA ALA A 57 -13.46 -1.55 12.30
C ALA A 57 -13.97 -0.38 11.44
N ILE A 58 -13.11 0.20 10.60
CA ILE A 58 -13.46 1.33 9.71
C ILE A 58 -14.12 0.85 8.42
N LEU A 59 -13.63 -0.25 7.83
CA LEU A 59 -14.14 -0.82 6.59
C LEU A 59 -14.29 -2.35 6.69
N PRO A 60 -15.37 -2.84 7.32
CA PRO A 60 -15.55 -4.26 7.60
C PRO A 60 -15.81 -5.11 6.35
N GLU A 61 -16.38 -4.53 5.29
CA GLU A 61 -16.64 -5.17 3.99
C GLU A 61 -15.44 -5.18 3.03
N CYS A 62 -14.25 -4.75 3.47
CA CYS A 62 -13.07 -4.73 2.60
C CYS A 62 -12.67 -6.15 2.17
N GLU A 63 -12.52 -6.36 0.86
CA GLU A 63 -12.04 -7.62 0.32
C GLU A 63 -10.61 -7.91 0.81
N GLU A 64 -10.40 -9.09 1.39
CA GLU A 64 -9.08 -9.55 1.78
C GLU A 64 -8.40 -10.20 0.57
N ALA A 65 -7.21 -9.71 0.22
CA ALA A 65 -6.39 -10.35 -0.80
C ALA A 65 -6.16 -11.82 -0.45
N ALA A 66 -6.20 -12.69 -1.47
CA ALA A 66 -6.06 -14.13 -1.29
C ALA A 66 -4.85 -14.46 -0.42
N HIS A 67 -5.08 -15.18 0.67
CA HIS A 67 -4.02 -15.64 1.55
C HIS A 67 -3.19 -16.68 0.77
N VAL A 68 -2.01 -16.29 0.30
CA VAL A 68 -1.04 -17.25 -0.24
C VAL A 68 -0.62 -18.13 0.95
N ARG A 69 -1.18 -19.34 1.00
CA ARG A 69 -0.85 -20.36 1.98
C ARG A 69 0.58 -20.84 1.79
#